data_AF-A0A915SIS6-F1
#
_entry.id   AF-A0A915SIS6-F1
#
_cell.length_a   1.000
_cell.length_b   1.000
_cell.length_c   1.000
_cell.angle_alpha   90.00
_cell.angle_beta   90.00
_cell.angle_gamma   90.00
#
_symmetry.space_group_name_H-M   'P 1'
#
loop_
_entity.id
_entity.type
_entity.pdbx_description
1 polymer ?
#
loop_
_entity_poly.entity_id
_entity_poly.type
_entity_poly.pdbx_seq_one_letter_code
_entity_poly.pdbx_strand_id
1 'polypeptide(L)'
;MDLGSYIYLLFSEYGIFTIVAPFLLIFSLLYGLLRKTGLFGKDNPNKERLYAIISIALSFYYLYNLGAVIFTQDFISFFFFEFLVLFFILMIIGLLASISQGFQPKEEEKGLYNKYKNSAYNSLVGILGLLVLFAFMYASSFSFTSFGAGASNILYSIFSFLINTGLLPLIIIFGVLFGIIGWLVRTPNKSPNKRKINPKLLLISAGEAPYQFFDEVSKK
;
A
#
# COMPACT_ATOMS: atom_id res chain seq x y z
N MET A 1 19.18 21.34 34.09
CA MET A 1 18.70 20.67 32.86
C MET A 1 18.58 19.20 33.17
N ASP A 2 17.49 18.56 32.77
CA ASP A 2 17.34 17.10 32.88
C ASP A 2 18.22 16.42 31.82
N LEU A 3 18.67 15.20 32.09
CA LEU A 3 19.56 14.44 31.22
C LEU A 3 18.94 14.22 29.84
N GLY A 4 17.61 14.03 29.78
CA GLY A 4 16.87 13.92 28.53
C GLY A 4 16.92 15.20 27.68
N SER A 5 16.77 16.37 28.30
CA SER A 5 16.80 17.64 27.56
C SER A 5 18.21 18.02 27.11
N TYR A 6 19.24 17.62 27.87
CA TYR A 6 20.64 17.79 27.48
C TYR A 6 21.02 16.93 26.25
N ILE A 7 20.62 15.65 26.23
CA ILE A 7 20.86 14.75 25.08
C ILE A 7 20.14 15.25 23.83
N TYR A 8 18.88 15.68 23.98
CA TYR A 8 18.13 16.24 22.86
C TYR A 8 18.83 17.48 22.28
N LEU A 9 19.30 18.38 23.14
CA LEU A 9 20.00 19.58 22.71
C LEU A 9 21.29 19.24 21.95
N LEU A 10 22.10 18.32 22.49
CA LEU A 10 23.29 17.80 21.79
C LEU A 10 22.94 17.22 20.42
N PHE A 11 21.93 16.36 20.33
CA PHE A 11 21.56 15.71 19.06
C PHE A 11 21.00 16.70 18.04
N SER A 12 20.33 17.75 18.51
CA SER A 12 19.86 18.84 17.68
C SER A 12 21.02 19.69 17.15
N GLU A 13 21.99 20.05 18.00
CA GLU A 13 23.15 20.87 17.62
C GLU A 13 24.08 20.15 16.65
N TYR A 14 24.32 18.84 16.85
CA TYR A 14 25.11 18.02 15.93
C TYR A 14 24.38 17.63 14.63
N GLY A 15 23.15 18.11 14.45
CA GLY A 15 22.38 17.85 13.23
C GLY A 15 21.98 16.39 13.05
N ILE A 16 21.89 15.60 14.13
CA ILE A 16 21.48 14.19 14.05
C ILE A 16 20.05 14.10 13.52
N PHE A 17 19.15 14.95 14.00
CA PHE A 17 17.75 14.94 13.55
C PHE A 17 17.56 15.62 12.18
N THR A 18 18.42 16.55 11.79
CA THR A 18 18.28 17.32 10.54
C THR A 18 19.03 16.72 9.36
N ILE A 19 20.08 15.93 9.61
CA ILE A 19 20.94 15.36 8.56
C ILE A 19 20.97 13.83 8.65
N VAL A 20 21.36 13.29 9.81
CA VAL A 20 21.63 11.84 9.95
C VAL A 20 20.35 11.01 9.86
N ALA A 21 19.31 11.40 10.59
CA ALA A 21 18.02 10.72 10.59
C ALA A 21 17.36 10.70 9.19
N PRO A 22 17.19 11.85 8.49
CA PRO A 22 16.64 11.85 7.15
C PRO A 22 17.53 11.11 6.14
N PHE A 23 18.86 11.19 6.27
CA PHE A 23 19.78 10.41 5.45
C PHE A 23 19.53 8.91 5.58
N LEU A 24 19.53 8.38 6.81
CA LEU A 24 19.35 6.95 7.06
C LEU A 24 18.00 6.45 6.53
N LEU A 25 16.95 7.26 6.71
CA LEU A 25 15.63 6.92 6.23
C LEU A 25 15.56 6.84 4.70
N ILE A 26 16.05 7.85 3.99
CA ILE A 26 16.03 7.86 2.52
C ILE A 26 17.00 6.83 1.96
N PHE A 27 18.19 6.68 2.56
CA PHE A 27 19.18 5.68 2.15
C PHE A 27 18.61 4.26 2.25
N SER A 28 18.01 3.91 3.37
CA SER A 28 17.43 2.58 3.58
C SER A 28 16.26 2.30 2.63
N LEU A 29 15.40 3.30 2.38
CA LEU A 29 14.31 3.21 1.41
C LEU A 29 14.83 3.00 -0.01
N LEU A 30 15.76 3.83 -0.47
CA LEU A 30 16.34 3.73 -1.81
C LEU A 30 17.08 2.40 -1.97
N TYR A 31 17.94 2.05 -1.02
CA TYR A 31 18.69 0.80 -1.05
C TYR A 31 17.75 -0.42 -1.10
N GLY A 32 16.72 -0.44 -0.24
CA GLY A 32 15.70 -1.48 -0.24
C GLY A 32 14.92 -1.53 -1.55
N LEU A 33 14.58 -0.38 -2.14
CA LEU A 33 13.85 -0.28 -3.38
C LEU A 33 14.68 -0.79 -4.58
N LEU A 34 15.95 -0.37 -4.68
CA LEU A 34 16.87 -0.86 -5.70
C LEU A 34 17.12 -2.37 -5.57
N ARG A 35 17.23 -2.87 -4.33
CA ARG A 35 17.37 -4.30 -4.07
C ARG A 35 16.12 -5.10 -4.46
N LYS A 36 14.93 -4.55 -4.20
CA LYS A 36 13.64 -5.17 -4.55
C LYS A 36 13.37 -5.17 -6.05
N THR A 37 13.71 -4.08 -6.75
CA THR A 37 13.53 -3.98 -8.21
C THR A 37 14.53 -4.84 -8.97
N GLY A 38 15.67 -5.17 -8.35
CA GLY A 38 16.65 -6.09 -8.94
C GLY A 38 17.33 -5.51 -10.17
N LEU A 39 17.52 -4.18 -10.21
CA LEU A 39 17.98 -3.43 -11.38
C LEU A 39 19.29 -3.97 -11.99
N PHE A 40 20.21 -4.49 -11.15
CA PHE A 40 21.52 -5.00 -11.59
C PHE A 40 21.57 -6.53 -11.77
N GLY A 41 20.41 -7.20 -11.78
CA GLY A 41 20.33 -8.64 -11.97
C GLY A 41 20.74 -9.46 -10.75
N LYS A 42 20.30 -10.74 -10.69
CA LYS A 42 20.61 -11.63 -9.57
C LYS A 42 22.05 -12.15 -9.60
N ASP A 43 22.66 -12.24 -10.78
CA ASP A 43 23.94 -12.93 -10.97
C ASP A 43 25.16 -12.01 -10.87
N ASN A 44 24.96 -10.71 -10.65
CA ASN A 44 26.06 -9.76 -10.50
C ASN A 44 26.62 -9.79 -9.07
N PRO A 45 27.90 -10.15 -8.87
CA PRO A 45 28.52 -10.22 -7.53
C PRO A 45 28.67 -8.84 -6.87
N ASN A 46 28.69 -7.75 -7.66
CA ASN A 46 28.86 -6.39 -7.18
C ASN A 46 27.54 -5.61 -7.01
N LYS A 47 26.39 -6.25 -7.26
CA LYS A 47 25.07 -5.58 -7.22
C LYS A 47 24.80 -4.86 -5.89
N GLU A 48 25.17 -5.46 -4.76
CA GLU A 48 24.92 -4.87 -3.44
C GLU A 48 25.76 -3.62 -3.21
N ARG A 49 27.01 -3.60 -3.70
CA ARG A 49 27.87 -2.41 -3.63
C ARG A 49 27.32 -1.28 -4.49
N LEU A 50 26.84 -1.60 -5.70
CA LEU A 50 26.21 -0.63 -6.59
C LEU A 50 24.94 -0.03 -5.97
N TYR A 51 24.07 -0.87 -5.41
CA TYR A 51 22.87 -0.40 -4.70
C TYR A 51 23.23 0.56 -3.56
N ALA A 52 24.24 0.23 -2.75
CA ALA A 52 24.68 1.08 -1.65
C ALA A 52 25.23 2.41 -2.15
N ILE A 53 26.15 2.40 -3.13
CA ILE A 53 26.77 3.63 -3.68
C ILE A 53 25.71 4.55 -4.28
N ILE A 54 24.80 4.00 -5.09
CA ILE A 54 23.75 4.79 -5.74
C ILE A 54 22.79 5.37 -4.68
N SER A 55 22.44 4.57 -3.68
CA SER A 55 21.55 5.04 -2.61
C SER A 55 22.22 6.12 -1.76
N ILE A 56 23.51 6.01 -1.46
CA ILE A 56 24.28 7.05 -0.76
C ILE A 56 24.28 8.35 -1.57
N ALA A 57 24.62 8.27 -2.86
CA ALA A 57 24.69 9.45 -3.73
C ALA A 57 23.32 10.15 -3.83
N LEU A 58 22.25 9.38 -4.03
CA LEU A 58 20.89 9.91 -4.09
C LEU A 58 20.41 10.47 -2.76
N SER A 59 20.75 9.84 -1.62
CA SER A 59 20.41 10.37 -0.30
C SER A 59 21.11 11.70 -0.01
N PHE A 60 22.39 11.84 -0.38
CA PHE A 60 23.08 13.13 -0.25
C PHE A 60 22.52 14.18 -1.20
N TYR A 61 22.17 13.81 -2.44
CA TYR A 61 21.48 14.70 -3.37
C TYR A 61 20.14 15.17 -2.81
N TYR A 62 19.39 14.27 -2.19
CA TYR A 62 18.14 14.60 -1.52
C TYR A 62 18.36 15.58 -0.35
N LEU A 63 19.36 15.34 0.50
CA LEU A 63 19.69 16.23 1.63
C LEU A 63 20.08 17.64 1.19
N TYR A 64 20.59 17.81 -0.03
CA TYR A 64 20.88 19.14 -0.58
C TYR A 64 19.62 20.01 -0.74
N ASN A 65 18.46 19.38 -0.96
CA ASN A 65 17.18 20.08 -1.02
C ASN A 65 16.50 20.09 0.36
N LEU A 66 16.81 21.11 1.16
CA LEU A 66 16.22 21.28 2.50
C LEU A 66 14.69 21.29 2.48
N GLY A 67 14.06 21.78 1.41
CA GLY A 67 12.60 21.75 1.27
C GLY A 67 12.03 20.32 1.17
N ALA A 68 12.73 19.43 0.46
CA ALA A 68 12.34 18.03 0.37
C ALA A 68 12.52 17.30 1.72
N VAL A 69 13.59 17.64 2.46
CA VAL A 69 13.87 17.12 3.81
C VAL A 69 12.76 17.50 4.78
N ILE A 70 12.44 18.79 4.88
CA ILE A 70 11.40 19.32 5.77
C ILE A 70 10.04 18.66 5.46
N PHE A 71 9.65 18.62 4.19
CA PHE A 71 8.39 17.99 3.81
C PHE A 71 8.33 16.51 4.17
N THR A 72 9.43 15.79 4.02
CA THR A 72 9.44 14.36 4.35
C THR A 72 9.38 14.15 5.85
N GLN A 73 10.04 15.00 6.64
CA GLN A 73 9.91 14.99 8.10
C GLN A 73 8.47 15.28 8.54
N ASP A 74 7.82 16.29 7.94
CA ASP A 74 6.42 16.63 8.21
C ASP A 74 5.50 15.48 7.79
N PHE A 75 5.71 14.92 6.60
CA PHE A 75 4.94 13.78 6.10
C PHE A 75 5.06 12.55 6.99
N ILE A 76 6.28 12.21 7.43
CA ILE A 76 6.53 11.07 8.31
C ILE A 76 5.89 11.30 9.68
N SER A 77 6.06 12.49 10.25
CA SER A 77 5.48 12.84 11.55
C SER A 77 3.96 12.77 11.50
N PHE A 78 3.36 13.31 10.43
CA PHE A 78 1.94 13.19 10.15
C PHE A 78 1.54 11.72 10.00
N PHE A 79 2.19 10.95 9.12
CA PHE A 79 1.89 9.54 8.89
C PHE A 79 1.91 8.70 10.18
N PHE A 80 2.95 8.85 11.01
CA PHE A 80 3.04 8.11 12.29
C PHE A 80 2.00 8.56 13.30
N PHE A 81 1.70 9.86 13.36
CA PHE A 81 0.62 10.37 14.20
C PHE A 81 -0.72 9.78 13.78
N GLU A 82 -1.03 9.79 12.48
CA GLU A 82 -2.24 9.20 11.91
C GLU A 82 -2.35 7.69 12.22
N PHE A 83 -1.25 6.94 12.04
CA PHE A 83 -1.20 5.53 12.39
C PHE A 83 -1.40 5.28 13.88
N LEU A 84 -0.76 6.08 14.73
CA LEU A 84 -0.90 5.99 16.19
C LEU A 84 -2.34 6.25 16.61
N VAL A 85 -2.99 7.28 16.07
CA VAL A 85 -4.40 7.56 16.31
C VAL A 85 -5.26 6.39 15.85
N LEU A 86 -5.03 5.84 14.66
CA LEU A 86 -5.74 4.66 14.18
C LEU A 86 -5.58 3.45 15.12
N PHE A 87 -4.38 3.22 15.66
CA PHE A 87 -4.15 2.21 16.70
C PHE A 87 -4.92 2.50 17.99
N PHE A 88 -5.00 3.75 18.43
CA PHE A 88 -5.82 4.14 19.59
C PHE A 88 -7.30 3.88 19.36
N ILE A 89 -7.83 4.18 18.17
CA ILE A 89 -9.22 3.89 17.81
C ILE A 89 -9.48 2.39 17.87
N LEU A 90 -8.63 1.58 17.24
CA LEU A 90 -8.72 0.13 17.28
C LEU A 90 -8.62 -0.42 18.70
N MET A 91 -7.76 0.15 19.54
CA MET A 91 -7.63 -0.22 20.94
C MET A 91 -8.88 0.12 21.74
N ILE A 92 -9.49 1.30 21.55
CA ILE A 92 -10.74 1.70 22.23
C ILE A 92 -11.88 0.78 21.81
N ILE A 93 -12.00 0.48 20.51
CA ILE A 93 -12.98 -0.49 19.99
C ILE A 93 -12.75 -1.87 20.63
N GLY A 94 -11.49 -2.32 20.72
CA GLY A 94 -11.11 -3.58 21.34
C GLY A 94 -11.41 -3.64 22.84
N LEU A 95 -11.12 -2.58 23.59
CA LEU A 95 -11.43 -2.48 25.01
C LEU A 95 -12.93 -2.47 25.25
N LEU A 96 -13.68 -1.68 24.48
CA LEU A 96 -15.14 -1.71 24.53
C LEU A 96 -15.64 -3.13 24.25
N ALA A 97 -15.13 -3.78 23.19
CA ALA A 97 -15.48 -5.16 22.79
C ALA A 97 -15.27 -6.17 23.92
N SER A 98 -14.17 -6.04 24.67
CA SER A 98 -13.87 -6.92 25.81
C SER A 98 -14.81 -6.73 27.00
N ILE A 99 -15.22 -5.48 27.31
CA ILE A 99 -16.08 -5.17 28.46
C ILE A 99 -17.48 -5.78 28.28
N SER A 100 -17.96 -5.92 27.04
CA SER A 100 -19.31 -6.45 26.78
C SER A 100 -19.44 -7.96 27.00
N GLN A 101 -18.33 -8.70 26.95
CA GLN A 101 -18.30 -10.15 27.15
C GLN A 101 -18.45 -10.56 28.63
N GLY A 102 -18.28 -9.63 29.57
CA GLY A 102 -18.27 -9.91 31.02
C GLY A 102 -19.65 -10.09 31.68
N PHE A 103 -20.76 -9.82 31.00
CA PHE A 103 -22.11 -9.95 31.57
C PHE A 103 -22.83 -11.18 31.02
N GLN A 104 -22.77 -12.29 31.75
CA GLN A 104 -23.55 -13.51 31.48
C GLN A 104 -24.90 -13.46 32.20
N PRO A 105 -26.04 -13.38 31.49
CA PRO A 105 -27.36 -13.49 32.10
C PRO A 105 -27.66 -14.96 32.49
N LYS A 106 -28.58 -15.15 33.45
CA LYS A 106 -29.10 -16.47 33.85
C LYS A 106 -29.78 -17.18 32.67
N GLU A 107 -29.78 -18.51 32.68
CA GLU A 107 -30.12 -19.37 31.53
C GLU A 107 -31.45 -19.09 30.84
N GLU A 108 -32.45 -18.60 31.58
CA GLU A 108 -33.81 -18.41 31.08
C GLU A 108 -34.00 -17.17 30.17
N GLU A 109 -33.12 -16.16 30.27
CA GLU A 109 -33.23 -14.91 29.47
C GLU A 109 -32.20 -14.84 28.32
N LYS A 110 -31.35 -15.86 28.17
CA LYS A 110 -30.21 -15.87 27.23
C LYS A 110 -30.59 -15.63 25.77
N GLY A 111 -31.76 -16.08 25.31
CA GLY A 111 -32.16 -16.04 23.89
C GLY A 111 -32.50 -14.64 23.36
N LEU A 112 -33.33 -13.88 24.08
CA LEU A 112 -33.74 -12.52 23.71
C LEU A 112 -32.71 -11.48 24.15
N TYR A 113 -32.09 -11.65 25.31
CA TYR A 113 -31.04 -10.78 25.82
C TYR A 113 -29.81 -10.80 24.90
N ASN A 114 -29.35 -11.97 24.44
CA ASN A 114 -28.21 -12.03 23.51
C ASN A 114 -28.52 -11.39 22.16
N LYS A 115 -29.76 -11.41 21.67
CA LYS A 115 -30.10 -10.81 20.37
C LYS A 115 -30.18 -9.28 20.45
N TYR A 116 -30.82 -8.73 21.49
CA TYR A 116 -30.95 -7.29 21.69
C TYR A 116 -29.67 -6.63 22.22
N LYS A 117 -28.99 -7.25 23.18
CA LYS A 117 -27.72 -6.74 23.72
C LYS A 117 -26.66 -6.70 22.62
N ASN A 118 -26.51 -7.77 21.85
CA ASN A 118 -25.46 -7.82 20.82
C ASN A 118 -25.76 -6.86 19.66
N SER A 119 -27.04 -6.63 19.32
CA SER A 119 -27.42 -5.63 18.31
C SER A 119 -27.22 -4.19 18.80
N ALA A 120 -27.72 -3.85 19.99
CA ALA A 120 -27.60 -2.50 20.56
C ALA A 120 -26.14 -2.13 20.86
N TYR A 121 -25.37 -3.12 21.33
CA TYR A 121 -23.96 -2.99 21.61
C TYR A 121 -23.12 -2.81 20.33
N ASN A 122 -23.34 -3.65 19.31
CA ASN A 122 -22.64 -3.50 18.03
C ASN A 122 -23.01 -2.18 17.34
N SER A 123 -24.26 -1.72 17.48
CA SER A 123 -24.64 -0.39 16.99
C SER A 123 -23.98 0.74 17.78
N LEU A 124 -23.86 0.64 19.11
CA LEU A 124 -23.20 1.67 19.92
C LEU A 124 -21.70 1.75 19.64
N VAL A 125 -21.02 0.60 19.58
CA VAL A 125 -19.59 0.52 19.21
C VAL A 125 -19.39 0.99 17.77
N GLY A 126 -20.29 0.62 16.86
CA GLY A 126 -20.26 1.11 15.48
C GLY A 126 -20.43 2.62 15.38
N ILE A 127 -21.38 3.20 16.11
CA ILE A 127 -21.63 4.66 16.15
C ILE A 127 -20.46 5.39 16.81
N LEU A 128 -19.94 4.92 17.94
CA LEU A 128 -18.76 5.50 18.59
C LEU A 128 -17.53 5.41 17.69
N GLY A 129 -17.31 4.26 17.03
CA GLY A 129 -16.26 4.10 16.03
C GLY A 129 -16.42 5.09 14.88
N LEU A 130 -17.64 5.27 14.36
CA LEU A 130 -17.96 6.26 13.33
C LEU A 130 -17.73 7.70 13.80
N LEU A 131 -18.11 8.04 15.03
CA LEU A 131 -17.98 9.38 15.60
C LEU A 131 -16.51 9.74 15.81
N VAL A 132 -15.72 8.79 16.28
CA VAL A 132 -14.26 8.93 16.39
C VAL A 132 -13.63 9.04 15.00
N LEU A 133 -14.08 8.27 14.01
CA LEU A 133 -13.63 8.36 12.61
C LEU A 133 -14.01 9.71 11.97
N PHE A 134 -15.18 10.26 12.27
CA PHE A 134 -15.60 11.60 11.83
C PHE A 134 -14.82 12.72 12.51
N ALA A 135 -14.61 12.65 13.83
CA ALA A 135 -13.76 13.59 14.56
C ALA A 135 -12.32 13.55 14.04
N PHE A 136 -11.85 12.37 13.67
CA PHE A 136 -10.57 12.13 13.03
C PHE A 136 -10.48 12.71 11.61
N MET A 137 -11.46 12.46 10.74
CA MET A 137 -11.53 13.07 9.41
C MET A 137 -11.59 14.60 9.50
N TYR A 138 -12.32 15.13 10.49
CA TYR A 138 -12.40 16.56 10.74
C TYR A 138 -11.05 17.15 11.18
N ALA A 139 -10.38 16.54 12.16
CA ALA A 139 -9.05 16.96 12.60
C ALA A 139 -8.01 16.87 11.47
N SER A 140 -8.06 15.79 10.68
CA SER A 140 -7.20 15.59 9.52
C SER A 140 -7.47 16.62 8.41
N SER A 141 -8.74 17.01 8.22
CA SER A 141 -9.13 18.00 7.21
C SER A 141 -8.62 19.41 7.50
N PHE A 142 -8.33 19.72 8.76
CA PHE A 142 -7.93 21.06 9.20
C PHE A 142 -6.48 21.42 8.81
N SER A 143 -5.65 20.45 8.43
CA SER A 143 -4.24 20.64 8.03
C SER A 143 -3.96 20.35 6.54
N PHE A 144 -4.98 19.99 5.75
CA PHE A 144 -4.82 19.69 4.32
C PHE A 144 -4.32 20.89 3.50
N THR A 145 -4.54 22.12 3.94
CA THR A 145 -4.00 23.30 3.29
C THR A 145 -2.47 23.35 3.39
N SER A 146 -1.88 22.99 4.53
CA SER A 146 -0.42 22.97 4.70
C SER A 146 0.22 21.76 4.03
N PHE A 147 -0.37 20.57 4.18
CA PHE A 147 0.14 19.35 3.54
C PHE A 147 -0.06 19.38 2.02
N GLY A 148 -1.25 19.76 1.56
CA GLY A 148 -1.59 19.90 0.15
C GLY A 148 -0.78 21.01 -0.54
N ALA A 149 -0.56 22.15 0.12
CA ALA A 149 0.32 23.19 -0.41
C ALA A 149 1.78 22.73 -0.45
N GLY A 150 2.27 22.03 0.59
CA GLY A 150 3.62 21.48 0.62
C GLY A 150 3.86 20.44 -0.47
N ALA A 151 2.97 19.46 -0.60
CA ALA A 151 3.02 18.44 -1.64
C ALA A 151 2.89 19.05 -3.04
N SER A 152 1.97 20.00 -3.23
CA SER A 152 1.80 20.73 -4.49
C SER A 152 3.05 21.51 -4.87
N ASN A 153 3.66 22.23 -3.92
CA ASN A 153 4.89 23.00 -4.15
C ASN A 153 6.08 22.09 -4.51
N ILE A 154 6.17 20.90 -3.91
CA ILE A 154 7.22 19.94 -4.22
C ILE A 154 6.99 19.28 -5.56
N LEU A 155 5.76 18.86 -5.85
CA LEU A 155 5.41 18.36 -7.18
C LEU A 155 5.70 19.42 -8.23
N TYR A 156 5.28 20.67 -8.01
CA TYR A 156 5.57 21.79 -8.89
C TYR A 156 7.08 22.01 -9.05
N SER A 157 7.86 21.93 -7.97
CA SER A 157 9.32 22.06 -8.02
C SER A 157 9.98 20.93 -8.80
N ILE A 158 9.53 19.68 -8.61
CA ILE A 158 10.01 18.51 -9.34
C ILE A 158 9.64 18.64 -10.83
N PHE A 159 8.39 18.99 -11.15
CA PHE A 159 7.95 19.20 -12.52
C PHE A 159 8.69 20.34 -13.21
N SER A 160 8.85 21.48 -12.53
CA SER A 160 9.60 22.63 -13.03
C SER A 160 11.07 22.28 -13.27
N PHE A 161 11.70 21.57 -12.34
CA PHE A 161 13.08 21.06 -12.52
C PHE A 161 13.17 20.12 -13.73
N LEU A 162 12.26 19.15 -13.85
CA LEU A 162 12.23 18.19 -14.95
C LEU A 162 12.00 18.86 -16.32
N ILE A 163 11.16 19.90 -16.37
CA ILE A 163 10.91 20.69 -17.58
C ILE A 163 12.15 21.53 -17.93
N ASN A 164 12.68 22.28 -16.97
CA ASN A 164 13.80 23.20 -17.20
C ASN A 164 15.11 22.49 -17.54
N THR A 165 15.33 21.29 -17.00
CA THR A 165 16.51 20.46 -17.32
C THR A 165 16.34 19.63 -18.59
N GLY A 166 15.15 19.61 -19.20
CA GLY A 166 14.86 18.75 -20.34
C GLY A 166 14.82 17.25 -20.00
N LEU A 167 14.83 16.88 -18.71
CA LEU A 167 14.73 15.48 -18.28
C LEU A 167 13.33 14.90 -18.46
N LEU A 168 12.28 15.73 -18.38
CA LEU A 168 10.89 15.31 -18.56
C LEU A 168 10.66 14.59 -19.91
N PRO A 169 11.01 15.16 -21.08
CA PRO A 169 10.82 14.47 -22.35
C PRO A 169 11.63 13.17 -22.46
N LEU A 170 12.84 13.11 -21.87
CA LEU A 170 13.62 11.87 -21.83
C LEU A 170 12.91 10.77 -21.04
N ILE A 171 12.40 11.09 -19.84
CA ILE A 171 11.64 10.13 -19.02
C ILE A 171 10.39 9.63 -19.75
N ILE A 172 9.68 10.51 -20.46
CA ILE A 172 8.50 10.14 -21.26
C ILE A 172 8.90 9.18 -22.39
N ILE A 173 9.96 9.49 -23.15
CA ILE A 173 10.44 8.64 -24.24
C ILE A 173 10.86 7.26 -23.73
N PHE A 174 11.67 7.20 -22.68
CA PHE A 174 12.08 5.92 -22.07
C PHE A 174 10.88 5.17 -21.49
N GLY A 175 9.96 5.85 -20.81
CA GLY A 175 8.75 5.26 -20.27
C GLY A 175 7.87 4.62 -21.35
N VAL A 176 7.70 5.29 -22.48
CA VAL A 176 6.98 4.75 -23.65
C VAL A 176 7.71 3.55 -24.25
N LEU A 177 9.04 3.64 -24.43
CA LEU A 177 9.85 2.52 -24.92
C LEU A 177 9.73 1.29 -24.03
N PHE A 178 9.90 1.44 -22.72
CA PHE A 178 9.73 0.34 -21.75
C PHE A 178 8.29 -0.16 -21.69
N GLY A 179 7.29 0.72 -21.84
CA GLY A 179 5.89 0.34 -21.94
C GLY A 179 5.59 -0.53 -23.15
N ILE A 180 6.11 -0.14 -24.33
CA ILE A 180 5.98 -0.91 -25.58
C ILE A 180 6.69 -2.25 -25.46
N ILE A 181 7.94 -2.27 -24.97
CA ILE A 181 8.71 -3.51 -24.77
C ILE A 181 7.99 -4.41 -23.76
N GLY A 182 7.53 -3.86 -22.64
CA GLY A 182 6.78 -4.60 -21.62
C GLY A 182 5.47 -5.17 -22.16
N TRP A 183 4.79 -4.43 -23.04
CA TRP A 183 3.59 -4.90 -23.73
C TRP A 183 3.89 -5.99 -24.76
N LEU A 184 4.95 -5.84 -25.55
CA LEU A 184 5.42 -6.84 -26.51
C LEU A 184 5.82 -8.14 -25.81
N VAL A 185 6.58 -8.06 -24.73
CA VAL A 185 7.02 -9.21 -23.93
C VAL A 185 5.86 -9.88 -23.20
N ARG A 186 4.82 -9.12 -22.83
CA ARG A 186 3.59 -9.64 -22.22
C ARG A 186 2.56 -10.15 -23.23
N THR A 187 2.83 -10.17 -24.54
CA THR A 187 1.95 -10.88 -25.44
C THR A 187 1.89 -12.35 -24.98
N PRO A 188 0.72 -12.82 -24.49
CA PRO A 188 0.62 -14.19 -24.08
C PRO A 188 0.76 -15.00 -25.36
N ASN A 189 1.81 -15.79 -25.44
CA ASN A 189 1.87 -16.88 -26.39
C ASN A 189 0.63 -17.75 -26.10
N LYS A 190 -0.48 -17.48 -26.80
CA LYS A 190 -1.69 -18.28 -26.75
C LYS A 190 -1.29 -19.63 -27.35
N SER A 191 -0.74 -20.50 -26.53
CA SER A 191 -0.64 -21.91 -26.89
C SER A 191 -2.07 -22.36 -27.21
N PRO A 192 -2.33 -23.00 -28.36
CA PRO A 192 -3.65 -23.52 -28.64
C PRO A 192 -4.02 -24.48 -27.51
N ASN A 193 -5.11 -24.15 -26.84
CA ASN A 193 -5.68 -24.87 -25.72
C ASN A 193 -5.86 -26.34 -26.11
N LYS A 194 -4.93 -27.21 -25.70
CA LYS A 194 -5.11 -28.66 -25.77
C LYS A 194 -6.20 -29.02 -24.77
N ARG A 195 -7.46 -28.94 -25.23
CA ARG A 195 -8.60 -29.52 -24.53
C ARG A 195 -8.25 -30.99 -24.25
N LYS A 196 -8.09 -31.34 -22.98
CA LYS A 196 -8.07 -32.73 -22.52
C LYS A 196 -9.42 -33.33 -22.87
N ILE A 197 -9.50 -34.02 -24.01
CA ILE A 197 -10.65 -34.84 -24.37
C ILE A 197 -10.61 -36.05 -23.45
N ASN A 198 -11.61 -36.17 -22.59
CA ASN A 198 -11.78 -37.30 -21.69
C ASN A 198 -12.31 -38.49 -22.52
N PRO A 199 -11.60 -39.62 -22.63
CA PRO A 199 -11.98 -40.72 -23.52
C PRO A 199 -13.31 -41.39 -23.15
N LYS A 200 -13.81 -41.16 -21.93
CA LYS A 200 -15.13 -41.66 -21.49
C LYS A 200 -16.32 -40.97 -22.15
N LEU A 201 -16.14 -39.77 -22.71
CA LEU A 201 -17.22 -39.02 -23.38
C LEU A 201 -17.42 -39.43 -24.85
N LEU A 202 -16.41 -40.00 -25.51
CA LEU A 202 -16.51 -40.48 -26.90
C LEU A 202 -17.28 -41.80 -27.02
N LEU A 203 -17.33 -42.61 -25.96
CA LEU A 203 -18.10 -43.86 -25.94
C LEU A 203 -19.60 -43.62 -25.70
N ILE A 204 -19.96 -42.50 -25.06
CA ILE A 204 -21.37 -42.14 -24.83
C ILE A 204 -21.99 -41.57 -26.12
N SER A 205 -21.24 -40.80 -26.91
CA SER A 205 -21.74 -40.28 -28.20
C SER A 205 -21.82 -41.31 -29.33
N ALA A 206 -21.19 -42.47 -29.20
CA ALA A 206 -21.29 -43.57 -30.18
C ALA A 206 -22.53 -44.45 -29.96
N GLY A 207 -23.14 -44.40 -28.76
CA GLY A 207 -24.30 -45.22 -28.40
C GLY A 207 -25.66 -44.65 -28.84
N GLU A 208 -25.73 -43.36 -29.19
CA GLU A 208 -26.98 -42.68 -29.56
C GLU A 208 -27.17 -42.52 -31.08
N ALA A 209 -26.19 -42.95 -31.89
CA ALA A 209 -26.20 -42.77 -33.34
C ALA A 209 -27.16 -43.67 -34.16
N PRO A 210 -27.70 -44.82 -33.69
CA PRO A 210 -28.64 -45.58 -34.52
C PRO A 210 -30.12 -45.18 -34.34
N TYR A 211 -30.47 -44.36 -33.34
CA TYR A 211 -31.88 -44.01 -33.08
C TYR A 211 -32.38 -42.79 -33.85
N GLN A 212 -31.50 -41.93 -34.38
CA GLN A 212 -31.92 -40.78 -35.19
C GLN A 212 -32.21 -41.11 -36.66
N PHE A 213 -31.85 -42.31 -37.14
CA PHE A 213 -32.09 -42.71 -38.54
C PHE A 213 -33.49 -43.28 -38.80
N PHE A 214 -34.26 -43.66 -37.77
CA PHE A 214 -35.60 -44.23 -37.95
C PHE A 214 -36.74 -43.22 -37.79
N ASP A 215 -36.52 -42.08 -37.12
CA ASP A 215 -37.55 -41.04 -36.96
C ASP A 215 -37.73 -40.14 -38.20
N GLU A 216 -36.77 -40.12 -39.13
CA GLU A 216 -36.84 -39.30 -40.35
C GLU A 216 -37.53 -39.99 -41.54
N VAL A 217 -37.76 -41.31 -41.47
CA VAL A 217 -38.43 -42.09 -42.54
C VAL A 217 -39.95 -42.20 -42.31
N SER A 218 -40.43 -41.94 -41.09
CA SER A 218 -41.88 -41.96 -40.76
C SER A 218 -42.63 -40.67 -41.16
N LYS A 219 -41.95 -39.68 -41.75
CA LYS A 219 -42.55 -38.38 -42.14
C LYS A 219 -42.44 -38.07 -43.64
N LYS A 220 -42.41 -39.09 -44.49
CA LYS A 220 -42.65 -38.94 -45.94
C LYS A 220 -43.86 -39.73 -46.38
#